data_AF-U9UFM9-F1
#
_entry.id   AF-U9UFM9-F1
#
_cell.length_a   1.000
_cell.length_b   1.000
_cell.length_c   1.000
_cell.angle_alpha   90.00
_cell.angle_beta   90.00
_cell.angle_gamma   90.00
#
_symmetry.space_group_name_H-M   'P 1'
#
loop_
_entity.id
_entity.type
_entity.pdbx_description
1 polymer ?
#
loop_
_entity_poly.entity_id
_entity_poly.type
_entity_poly.pdbx_seq_one_letter_code
_entity_poly.pdbx_strand_id
1 'polypeptide(L)'
;MLISTQYLKFVRYNFCNSNRAFLSKNYSTFNPNIRTPFTVLGIETSCDDTGVAIVNSDRQIISEAIHLQQQLHEPYGGIVPNLAMSSHQQYLPLVIREALDKANMDIAKDIDVIAVTRGPGLPACLGNGLSAGKALAAALWSRGVNHYIHLGTTVDDSVGEAYDKIARLLKIPWLKGRGGGPGAALEQFAEKGDSKKFSVPIPMTKDKRRKEAMDLSFSGLKTSVNALITKHNLDIDDENIKRDLASTFQKAAIAHLTDKLELAFKWCKEKAIPLTALVASGGVASNKSIRF
;
A
#
# COMPACT_ATOMS: atom_id res chain seq x y z
N MET A 1 4.59 -1.22 -2.47
CA MET A 1 5.20 -2.28 -3.31
C MET A 1 6.34 -2.93 -2.55
N LEU A 2 6.10 -4.11 -1.98
CA LEU A 2 7.11 -4.91 -1.31
C LEU A 2 7.62 -5.93 -2.33
N ILE A 3 8.88 -5.80 -2.74
CA ILE A 3 9.57 -6.85 -3.49
C ILE A 3 10.34 -7.65 -2.45
N SER A 4 9.89 -8.87 -2.19
CA SER A 4 10.67 -9.85 -1.45
C SER A 4 11.86 -10.24 -2.33
N THR A 5 12.98 -9.56 -2.14
CA THR A 5 14.23 -9.94 -2.80
C THR A 5 14.82 -11.11 -2.05
N GLN A 6 14.51 -12.33 -2.50
CA GLN A 6 15.51 -13.37 -2.45
C GLN A 6 16.69 -12.90 -3.30
N TYR A 7 17.89 -12.98 -2.72
CA TYR A 7 19.19 -12.64 -3.33
C TYR A 7 19.50 -11.14 -3.47
N LEU A 8 20.19 -10.59 -2.48
CA LEU A 8 21.30 -9.66 -2.73
C LEU A 8 22.33 -9.70 -1.59
N LYS A 9 23.55 -10.10 -1.95
CA LYS A 9 24.77 -9.86 -1.16
C LYS A 9 24.85 -8.37 -0.82
N PHE A 10 25.15 -8.08 0.44
CA PHE A 10 25.40 -6.76 1.03
C PHE A 10 26.11 -5.77 0.08
N VAL A 11 25.50 -4.61 -0.14
CA VAL A 11 26.22 -3.38 -0.48
C VAL A 11 26.40 -2.59 0.81
N ARG A 12 27.66 -2.46 1.23
CA ARG A 12 28.11 -1.61 2.34
C ARG A 12 27.63 -0.16 2.12
N TYR A 13 26.93 0.41 3.09
CA TYR A 13 26.95 1.86 3.31
C TYR A 13 28.15 2.17 4.20
N ASN A 14 29.15 2.86 3.64
CA ASN A 14 30.25 3.43 4.40
C ASN A 14 29.74 4.69 5.13
N PHE A 15 29.54 4.59 6.44
CA PHE A 15 29.67 5.75 7.33
C PHE A 15 31.02 5.65 8.04
N CYS A 16 31.64 6.82 8.18
CA CYS A 16 33.04 7.05 8.49
C CYS A 16 33.54 6.43 9.80
N ASN A 17 34.81 6.01 9.77
CA ASN A 17 35.67 5.43 10.80
C ASN A 17 35.46 5.85 12.26
N SER A 18 35.34 4.85 13.14
CA SER A 18 36.29 4.65 14.26
C SER A 18 36.14 3.25 14.87
N ASN A 19 37.20 2.45 14.74
CA ASN A 19 37.56 1.22 15.46
C ASN A 19 36.61 0.69 16.56
N ARG A 20 35.99 -0.47 16.30
CA ARG A 20 36.12 -1.66 17.16
C ARG A 20 35.59 -2.90 16.44
N ALA A 21 36.47 -3.87 16.27
CA ALA A 21 36.14 -5.21 15.80
C ALA A 21 35.17 -5.88 16.78
N PHE A 22 34.01 -6.33 16.30
CA PHE A 22 33.22 -7.35 16.97
C PHE A 22 32.47 -8.22 15.94
N LEU A 23 33.05 -9.41 15.75
CA LEU A 23 32.43 -10.68 15.37
C LEU A 23 31.71 -10.81 14.01
N SER A 24 32.43 -11.49 13.11
CA SER A 24 31.88 -12.33 12.05
C SER A 24 30.85 -13.32 12.61
N LYS A 25 29.56 -13.05 12.46
CA LYS A 25 28.56 -14.10 12.42
C LYS A 25 28.39 -14.52 10.97
N ASN A 26 28.76 -15.78 10.69
CA ASN A 26 28.39 -16.49 9.48
C ASN A 26 26.86 -16.54 9.40
N TYR A 27 26.25 -15.57 8.73
CA TYR A 27 24.88 -15.68 8.29
C TYR A 27 24.88 -16.69 7.15
N SER A 28 24.33 -17.88 7.42
CA SER A 28 24.20 -18.95 6.45
C SER A 28 23.57 -18.42 5.16
N THR A 29 24.22 -18.72 4.03
CA THR A 29 23.66 -18.54 2.70
C THR A 29 22.28 -19.18 2.67
N PHE A 30 21.26 -18.37 2.43
CA PHE A 30 19.87 -18.80 2.37
C PHE A 30 19.69 -19.94 1.36
N ASN A 31 19.00 -21.01 1.78
CA ASN A 31 18.71 -22.17 0.95
C ASN A 31 17.60 -21.79 -0.06
N PRO A 32 17.83 -21.80 -1.39
CA PRO A 32 16.89 -21.33 -2.41
C PRO A 32 15.58 -22.11 -2.50
N ASN A 33 15.45 -23.26 -1.84
CA ASN A 33 14.28 -24.12 -1.95
C ASN A 33 13.13 -23.62 -1.07
N ILE A 34 12.58 -22.45 -1.39
CA ILE A 34 11.21 -22.14 -0.96
C ILE A 34 10.28 -23.09 -1.72
N ARG A 35 9.44 -23.82 -0.98
CA ARG A 35 8.45 -24.72 -1.58
C ARG A 35 7.54 -23.94 -2.52
N THR A 36 7.19 -24.52 -3.66
CA THR A 36 6.17 -23.96 -4.54
C THR A 36 4.96 -24.89 -4.55
N PRO A 37 3.73 -24.39 -4.30
CA PRO A 37 3.46 -23.00 -3.97
C PRO A 37 3.93 -22.62 -2.55
N PHE A 38 4.39 -21.38 -2.36
CA PHE A 38 4.67 -20.82 -1.04
C PHE A 38 3.53 -19.94 -0.57
N THR A 39 3.41 -19.79 0.75
CA THR A 39 2.34 -19.02 1.37
C THR A 39 2.87 -17.78 2.09
N VAL A 40 2.18 -16.67 1.91
CA VAL A 40 2.47 -15.37 2.54
C VAL A 40 1.33 -14.98 3.47
N LEU A 41 1.65 -14.67 4.73
CA LEU A 41 0.75 -13.98 5.65
C LEU A 41 1.02 -12.47 5.57
N GLY A 42 0.09 -11.70 5.04
CA GLY A 42 0.14 -10.25 4.92
C GLY A 42 -0.58 -9.55 6.06
N ILE A 43 0.07 -8.56 6.70
CA ILE A 43 -0.49 -7.73 7.78
C ILE A 43 -0.63 -6.29 7.30
N GLU A 44 -1.83 -5.74 7.41
CA GLU A 44 -2.19 -4.36 7.07
C GLU A 44 -2.66 -3.61 8.32
N THR A 45 -1.92 -2.57 8.72
CA THR A 45 -2.22 -1.70 9.86
C THR A 45 -1.81 -0.25 9.59
N SER A 46 -1.97 0.24 8.35
CA SER A 46 -1.50 1.58 7.98
C SER A 46 -2.36 2.72 8.54
N CYS A 47 -3.67 2.50 8.74
CA CYS A 47 -4.58 3.57 9.16
C CYS A 47 -5.60 3.11 10.20
N ASP A 48 -6.84 2.78 9.80
CA ASP A 48 -7.99 2.53 10.66
C ASP A 48 -8.65 1.15 10.43
N ASP A 49 -7.99 0.25 9.71
CA ASP A 49 -8.44 -1.14 9.55
C ASP A 49 -7.31 -2.10 9.92
N THR A 50 -7.62 -3.12 10.73
CA THR A 50 -6.68 -4.20 11.02
C THR A 50 -6.98 -5.35 10.07
N GLY A 51 -6.14 -5.55 9.05
CA GLY A 51 -6.33 -6.58 8.03
C GLY A 51 -5.25 -7.64 8.05
N VAL A 52 -5.64 -8.90 7.85
CA VAL A 52 -4.72 -10.00 7.58
C VAL A 52 -5.24 -10.82 6.41
N ALA A 53 -4.35 -11.16 5.48
CA ALA A 53 -4.66 -12.07 4.37
C ALA A 53 -3.58 -13.14 4.24
N ILE A 54 -3.98 -14.34 3.86
CA ILE A 54 -3.09 -15.44 3.52
C ILE A 54 -3.22 -15.69 2.02
N VAL A 55 -2.11 -15.58 1.30
CA VAL A 55 -2.07 -15.76 -0.16
C VAL A 55 -0.98 -16.74 -0.55
N ASN A 56 -1.17 -17.48 -1.65
CA ASN A 56 -0.12 -18.35 -2.18
C ASN A 56 0.56 -17.76 -3.43
N SER A 57 1.68 -18.36 -3.82
CA SER A 57 2.43 -17.97 -5.03
C SER A 57 1.67 -18.19 -6.35
N ASP A 58 0.57 -18.95 -6.31
CA ASP A 58 -0.34 -19.15 -7.45
C ASP A 58 -1.39 -18.04 -7.56
N ARG A 59 -1.21 -16.94 -6.80
CA ARG A 59 -2.05 -15.74 -6.80
C ARG A 59 -3.46 -15.99 -6.25
N GLN A 60 -3.63 -17.01 -5.43
CA GLN A 60 -4.89 -17.29 -4.75
C GLN A 60 -4.89 -16.65 -3.36
N ILE A 61 -6.02 -16.03 -3.02
CA ILE A 61 -6.32 -15.64 -1.65
C ILE A 61 -6.87 -16.88 -0.95
N ILE A 62 -6.10 -17.45 -0.02
CA ILE A 62 -6.50 -18.62 0.77
C ILE A 62 -7.53 -18.19 1.82
N SER A 63 -7.24 -17.08 2.51
CA SER A 63 -8.15 -16.50 3.49
C SER A 63 -7.90 -15.01 3.71
N GLU A 64 -8.90 -14.33 4.26
CA GLU A 64 -8.79 -12.96 4.76
C GLU A 64 -9.63 -12.77 6.04
N ALA A 65 -9.14 -11.90 6.90
CA ALA A 65 -9.84 -11.41 8.08
C ALA A 65 -9.59 -9.91 8.22
N ILE A 66 -10.62 -9.18 8.66
CA ILE A 66 -10.53 -7.73 8.83
C ILE A 66 -11.35 -7.30 10.04
N HIS A 67 -10.77 -6.44 10.86
CA HIS A 67 -11.47 -5.68 11.88
C HIS A 67 -11.57 -4.22 11.42
N LEU A 68 -12.79 -3.79 11.11
CA LEU A 68 -13.10 -2.43 10.66
C LEU A 68 -13.24 -1.49 11.86
N GLN A 69 -12.63 -0.31 11.81
CA GLN A 69 -12.77 0.70 12.87
C GLN A 69 -13.65 1.88 12.45
N GLN A 70 -14.33 1.82 11.31
CA GLN A 70 -15.13 2.94 10.78
C GLN A 70 -16.07 3.56 11.84
N GLN A 71 -16.79 2.72 12.60
CA GLN A 71 -17.72 3.18 13.64
C GLN A 71 -17.02 3.89 14.81
N LEU A 72 -15.75 3.59 15.05
CA LEU A 72 -14.94 4.23 16.09
C LEU A 72 -14.58 5.67 15.72
N HIS A 73 -14.38 5.94 14.43
CA HIS A 73 -13.91 7.22 13.91
C HIS A 73 -15.05 8.12 13.39
N GLU A 74 -16.21 7.54 13.06
CA GLU A 74 -17.38 8.27 12.54
C GLU A 74 -17.77 9.51 13.37
N PRO A 75 -17.82 9.48 14.73
CA PRO A 75 -18.18 10.65 15.53
C PRO A 75 -17.23 11.84 15.39
N TYR A 76 -15.99 11.62 14.96
CA TYR A 76 -14.95 12.64 14.85
C TYR A 76 -14.82 13.19 13.42
N GLY A 77 -15.55 12.64 12.45
CA GLY A 77 -15.48 13.07 11.04
C GLY A 77 -14.14 12.76 10.34
N GLY A 78 -13.29 11.94 10.97
CA GLY A 78 -11.96 11.58 10.49
C GLY A 78 -11.26 10.62 11.45
N ILE A 79 -10.16 10.04 10.97
CA ILE A 79 -9.41 9.01 11.71
C ILE A 79 -8.70 9.65 12.90
N VAL A 80 -8.98 9.15 14.10
CA VAL A 80 -8.31 9.57 15.34
C VAL A 80 -7.12 8.63 15.60
N PRO A 81 -5.85 9.10 15.46
CA PRO A 81 -4.69 8.20 15.43
C PRO A 81 -4.52 7.32 16.68
N ASN A 82 -4.80 7.86 17.87
CA ASN A 82 -4.68 7.11 19.12
C ASN A 82 -5.71 5.98 19.22
N LEU A 83 -6.96 6.23 18.82
CA LEU A 83 -8.00 5.21 18.78
C LEU A 83 -7.66 4.12 17.77
N ALA A 84 -7.12 4.52 16.62
CA ALA A 84 -6.74 3.58 15.58
C ALA A 84 -5.59 2.65 16.00
N MET A 85 -4.55 3.24 16.60
CA MET A 85 -3.42 2.50 17.17
C MET A 85 -3.88 1.49 18.24
N SER A 86 -4.70 1.93 19.20
CA SER A 86 -5.20 1.07 20.28
C SER A 86 -6.02 -0.11 19.73
N SER A 87 -6.85 0.13 18.71
CA SER A 87 -7.60 -0.94 18.07
C SER A 87 -6.68 -1.95 17.36
N HIS A 88 -5.63 -1.52 16.64
CA HIS A 88 -4.66 -2.45 16.07
C HIS A 88 -3.98 -3.33 17.13
N GLN A 89 -3.58 -2.75 18.27
CA GLN A 89 -2.95 -3.50 19.37
C GLN A 89 -3.88 -4.59 19.92
N GLN A 90 -5.15 -4.26 20.08
CA GLN A 90 -6.14 -5.17 20.65
C GLN A 90 -6.55 -6.28 19.66
N TYR A 91 -6.76 -5.94 18.39
CA TYR A 91 -7.41 -6.85 17.43
C TYR A 91 -6.44 -7.59 16.52
N LEU A 92 -5.19 -7.13 16.33
CA LEU A 92 -4.27 -7.78 15.40
C LEU A 92 -4.03 -9.27 15.70
N PRO A 93 -3.80 -9.72 16.95
CA PRO A 93 -3.68 -11.16 17.24
C PRO A 93 -4.94 -11.96 16.88
N LEU A 94 -6.12 -11.37 17.08
CA LEU A 94 -7.41 -12.00 16.79
C LEU A 94 -7.62 -12.14 15.28
N VAL A 95 -7.31 -11.09 14.52
CA VAL A 95 -7.44 -11.09 13.06
C VAL A 95 -6.44 -12.07 12.42
N ILE A 96 -5.21 -12.17 12.95
CA ILE A 96 -4.24 -13.19 12.53
C ILE A 96 -4.80 -14.59 12.77
N ARG A 97 -5.35 -14.84 13.97
CA ARG A 97 -5.91 -16.14 14.32
C ARG A 97 -7.09 -16.49 13.42
N GLU A 98 -8.01 -15.56 13.20
CA GLU A 98 -9.16 -15.75 12.31
C GLU A 98 -8.74 -16.08 10.88
N ALA A 99 -7.74 -15.39 10.32
CA ALA A 99 -7.23 -15.68 8.98
C ALA A 99 -6.63 -17.11 8.89
N LEU A 100 -5.86 -17.52 9.89
CA LEU A 100 -5.30 -18.88 9.97
C LEU A 100 -6.37 -19.95 10.12
N ASP A 101 -7.38 -19.71 10.98
CA ASP A 101 -8.49 -20.63 11.20
C ASP A 101 -9.34 -20.81 9.92
N LYS A 102 -9.65 -19.70 9.21
CA LYS A 102 -10.35 -19.75 7.91
C LYS A 102 -9.56 -20.49 6.84
N ALA A 103 -8.22 -20.38 6.85
CA ALA A 103 -7.36 -21.11 5.94
C ALA A 103 -7.14 -22.58 6.36
N ASN A 104 -7.51 -22.95 7.59
CA ASN A 104 -7.15 -24.21 8.23
C ASN A 104 -5.63 -24.48 8.18
N MET A 105 -4.84 -23.46 8.52
CA MET A 105 -3.37 -23.49 8.44
C MET A 105 -2.72 -23.25 9.80
N ASP A 106 -1.60 -23.94 10.04
CA ASP A 106 -0.71 -23.68 11.16
C ASP A 106 0.38 -22.70 10.76
N ILE A 107 0.54 -21.63 11.53
CA ILE A 107 1.46 -20.54 11.19
C ILE A 107 2.93 -20.99 11.12
N ALA A 108 3.33 -22.02 11.87
CA ALA A 108 4.71 -22.50 11.92
C ALA A 108 5.03 -23.50 10.81
N LYS A 109 4.01 -24.21 10.29
CA LYS A 109 4.19 -25.26 9.28
C LYS A 109 3.89 -24.79 7.87
N ASP A 110 2.89 -23.93 7.72
CA ASP A 110 2.25 -23.70 6.43
C ASP A 110 2.45 -22.27 5.89
N ILE A 111 2.97 -21.35 6.71
CA ILE A 111 3.36 -20.01 6.28
C ILE A 111 4.86 -19.98 5.99
N ASP A 112 5.26 -19.45 4.84
CA ASP A 112 6.67 -19.33 4.45
C ASP A 112 7.20 -17.90 4.63
N VAL A 113 6.31 -16.91 4.50
CA VAL A 113 6.67 -15.49 4.48
C VAL A 113 5.66 -14.68 5.30
N ILE A 114 6.17 -13.71 6.07
CA ILE A 114 5.34 -12.66 6.68
C ILE A 114 5.62 -11.34 5.97
N ALA A 115 4.59 -10.74 5.40
CA ALA A 115 4.62 -9.42 4.80
C ALA A 115 3.86 -8.44 5.70
N VAL A 116 4.39 -7.23 5.85
CA VAL A 116 3.77 -6.19 6.68
C VAL A 116 3.81 -4.86 5.95
N THR A 117 2.72 -4.10 6.02
CA THR A 117 2.69 -2.72 5.54
C THR A 117 3.66 -1.84 6.31
N ARG A 118 4.69 -1.34 5.62
CA ARG A 118 5.72 -0.44 6.17
C ARG A 118 5.38 1.05 5.96
N GLY A 119 4.47 1.36 5.05
CA GLY A 119 4.02 2.71 4.74
C GLY A 119 3.58 2.88 3.28
N PRO A 120 3.04 4.07 2.92
CA PRO A 120 2.72 5.18 3.81
C PRO A 120 1.57 4.84 4.80
N GLY A 121 1.38 5.65 5.84
CA GLY A 121 0.37 5.43 6.88
C GLY A 121 0.66 6.19 8.17
N LEU A 122 -0.23 6.08 9.15
CA LEU A 122 -0.05 6.66 10.47
C LEU A 122 1.13 5.96 11.17
N PRO A 123 2.21 6.67 11.57
CA PRO A 123 3.41 6.04 12.12
C PRO A 123 3.15 5.12 13.32
N ALA A 124 2.22 5.52 14.19
CA ALA A 124 1.82 4.73 15.35
C ALA A 124 1.10 3.42 14.94
N CYS A 125 0.25 3.47 13.92
CA CYS A 125 -0.45 2.29 13.40
C CYS A 125 0.51 1.33 12.69
N LEU A 126 1.39 1.85 11.81
CA LEU A 126 2.42 1.08 11.11
C LEU A 126 3.36 0.34 12.09
N GLY A 127 3.66 0.96 13.23
CA GLY A 127 4.48 0.36 14.27
C GLY A 127 3.92 -0.95 14.83
N ASN A 128 2.59 -1.10 14.88
CA ASN A 128 1.93 -2.30 15.41
C ASN A 128 2.12 -3.51 14.48
N GLY A 129 1.78 -3.36 13.19
CA GLY A 129 2.01 -4.40 12.21
C GLY A 129 3.48 -4.79 12.13
N LEU A 130 4.39 -3.80 12.13
CA LEU A 130 5.83 -4.06 12.04
C LEU A 130 6.34 -4.82 13.27
N SER A 131 5.89 -4.44 14.47
CA SER A 131 6.28 -5.12 15.71
C SER A 131 5.73 -6.55 15.76
N ALA A 132 4.47 -6.76 15.35
CA ALA A 132 3.87 -8.08 15.29
C ALA A 132 4.54 -8.99 14.27
N GLY A 133 4.73 -8.54 13.03
CA GLY A 133 5.43 -9.31 12.01
C GLY A 133 6.87 -9.61 12.43
N LYS A 134 7.51 -8.69 13.16
CA LYS A 134 8.83 -8.94 13.73
C LYS A 134 8.85 -10.04 14.77
N ALA A 135 7.93 -9.97 15.73
CA ALA A 135 7.81 -10.97 16.78
C ALA A 135 7.52 -12.36 16.19
N LEU A 136 6.62 -12.44 15.21
CA LEU A 136 6.30 -13.70 14.52
C LEU A 136 7.49 -14.25 13.75
N ALA A 137 8.17 -13.45 12.92
CA ALA A 137 9.34 -13.91 12.17
C ALA A 137 10.48 -14.38 13.08
N ALA A 138 10.69 -13.69 14.21
CA ALA A 138 11.67 -14.09 15.22
C ALA A 138 11.27 -15.41 15.90
N ALA A 139 10.01 -15.57 16.28
CA ALA A 139 9.50 -16.77 16.95
C ALA A 139 9.50 -18.01 16.03
N LEU A 140 9.20 -17.84 14.74
CA LEU A 140 9.03 -18.96 13.80
C LEU A 140 10.32 -19.38 13.12
N TRP A 141 11.19 -18.41 12.75
CA TRP A 141 12.31 -18.70 11.85
C TRP A 141 13.68 -18.22 12.33
N SER A 142 13.79 -17.58 13.50
CA SER A 142 15.06 -17.00 13.97
C SER A 142 15.70 -16.05 12.92
N ARG A 143 14.90 -15.47 12.02
CA ARG A 143 15.34 -14.61 10.92
C ARG A 143 14.91 -13.17 11.17
N GLY A 144 15.86 -12.24 11.07
CA GLY A 144 15.60 -10.81 11.21
C GLY A 144 14.72 -10.26 10.08
N VAL A 145 14.06 -9.13 10.34
CA VAL A 145 12.81 -8.72 9.68
C VAL A 145 13.00 -7.46 8.82
N ASN A 146 14.22 -7.27 8.31
CA ASN A 146 14.65 -6.11 7.54
C ASN A 146 15.29 -6.53 6.20
N HIS A 147 14.97 -7.72 5.68
CA HIS A 147 15.51 -8.19 4.41
C HIS A 147 14.56 -7.86 3.25
N TYR A 148 14.40 -6.57 2.97
CA TYR A 148 13.65 -6.07 1.82
C TYR A 148 14.32 -4.82 1.27
N ILE A 149 14.13 -4.54 -0.02
CA ILE A 149 14.60 -3.32 -0.67
C ILE A 149 13.42 -2.38 -0.86
N HIS A 150 13.52 -1.17 -0.33
CA HIS A 150 12.54 -0.12 -0.55
C HIS A 150 12.91 0.66 -1.80
N LEU A 151 12.11 0.51 -2.86
CA LEU A 151 12.38 1.17 -4.15
C LEU A 151 11.84 2.60 -4.25
N GLY A 152 10.68 2.89 -3.63
CA GLY A 152 10.08 4.22 -3.67
C GLY A 152 8.90 4.36 -2.72
N THR A 153 8.58 5.59 -2.34
CA THR A 153 7.46 5.97 -1.47
C THR A 153 6.75 7.20 -2.02
N THR A 154 5.62 7.58 -1.43
CA THR A 154 5.07 8.93 -1.68
C THR A 154 5.96 9.97 -0.99
N VAL A 155 6.26 11.07 -1.69
CA VAL A 155 6.95 12.24 -1.11
C VAL A 155 5.98 13.24 -0.46
N ASP A 156 4.68 13.05 -0.71
CA ASP A 156 3.58 13.84 -0.16
C ASP A 156 2.39 12.91 0.17
N ASP A 157 1.17 13.29 -0.18
CA ASP A 157 -0.07 12.53 -0.01
C ASP A 157 0.06 11.07 -0.45
N SER A 158 -0.57 10.18 0.32
CA SER A 158 -0.84 8.83 -0.16
C SER A 158 -1.87 8.86 -1.30
N VAL A 159 -1.89 7.82 -2.13
CA VAL A 159 -2.92 7.71 -3.18
C VAL A 159 -4.33 7.69 -2.57
N GLY A 160 -4.54 7.01 -1.44
CA GLY A 160 -5.85 6.96 -0.77
C GLY A 160 -6.30 8.32 -0.25
N GLU A 161 -5.38 9.06 0.38
CA GLU A 161 -5.66 10.41 0.83
C GLU A 161 -5.96 11.36 -0.34
N ALA A 162 -5.29 11.20 -1.49
CA ALA A 162 -5.59 11.97 -2.67
C ALA A 162 -7.01 11.67 -3.19
N TYR A 163 -7.42 10.41 -3.23
CA TYR A 163 -8.81 10.02 -3.54
C TYR A 163 -9.80 10.68 -2.57
N ASP A 164 -9.53 10.63 -1.27
CA ASP A 164 -10.42 11.24 -0.27
C ASP A 164 -10.52 12.76 -0.41
N LYS A 165 -9.39 13.43 -0.69
CA LYS A 165 -9.34 14.88 -0.90
C LYS A 165 -10.13 15.30 -2.15
N ILE A 166 -10.08 14.51 -3.22
CA ILE A 166 -10.88 14.78 -4.43
C ILE A 166 -12.36 14.52 -4.17
N ALA A 167 -12.72 13.42 -3.50
CA ALA A 167 -14.11 13.14 -3.14
C ALA A 167 -14.74 14.31 -2.36
N ARG A 168 -13.99 14.83 -1.36
CA ARG A 168 -14.40 16.01 -0.58
C ARG A 168 -14.46 17.29 -1.43
N LEU A 169 -13.48 17.52 -2.30
CA LEU A 169 -13.47 18.67 -3.22
C LEU A 169 -14.71 18.68 -4.13
N LEU A 170 -15.09 17.52 -4.67
CA LEU A 170 -16.24 17.34 -5.56
C LEU A 170 -17.58 17.20 -4.82
N LYS A 171 -17.59 17.35 -3.49
CA LYS A 171 -18.78 17.15 -2.64
C LYS A 171 -19.49 15.82 -2.94
N ILE A 172 -18.72 14.74 -3.09
CA ILE A 172 -19.28 13.40 -3.31
C ILE A 172 -19.70 12.83 -1.95
N PRO A 173 -20.95 12.33 -1.81
CA PRO A 173 -21.40 11.71 -0.58
C PRO A 173 -20.56 10.49 -0.20
N TRP A 174 -20.27 10.34 1.08
CA TRP A 174 -19.51 9.20 1.59
C TRP A 174 -20.29 7.90 1.41
N LEU A 175 -19.69 6.91 0.74
CA LEU A 175 -20.21 5.55 0.66
C LEU A 175 -20.08 4.87 2.04
N LYS A 176 -21.21 4.44 2.61
CA LYS A 176 -21.27 3.76 3.91
C LYS A 176 -21.12 2.23 3.77
N GLY A 177 -20.73 1.57 4.86
CA GLY A 177 -20.61 0.11 4.93
C GLY A 177 -19.19 -0.40 4.71
N ARG A 178 -19.02 -1.73 4.76
CA ARG A 178 -17.72 -2.40 4.60
C ARG A 178 -17.12 -2.11 3.22
N GLY A 179 -15.88 -1.62 3.20
CA GLY A 179 -15.21 -1.15 1.98
C GLY A 179 -15.74 0.21 1.49
N GLY A 180 -16.55 0.90 2.30
CA GLY A 180 -16.98 2.27 2.09
C GLY A 180 -15.86 3.27 2.37
N GLY A 181 -16.06 4.52 1.99
CA GLY A 181 -14.98 5.51 1.97
C GLY A 181 -15.33 6.70 1.08
N PRO A 182 -14.73 7.88 1.31
CA PRO A 182 -14.78 8.96 0.34
C PRO A 182 -14.10 8.51 -0.97
N GLY A 183 -12.95 7.84 -0.89
CA GLY A 183 -12.25 7.29 -2.05
C GLY A 183 -13.04 6.19 -2.78
N ALA A 184 -13.73 5.31 -2.06
CA ALA A 184 -14.61 4.31 -2.67
C ALA A 184 -15.81 4.96 -3.39
N ALA A 185 -16.37 6.03 -2.83
CA ALA A 185 -17.43 6.80 -3.48
C ALA A 185 -16.91 7.49 -4.75
N LEU A 186 -15.69 8.06 -4.71
CA LEU A 186 -15.06 8.67 -5.88
C LEU A 186 -14.89 7.66 -7.02
N GLU A 187 -14.50 6.43 -6.72
CA GLU A 187 -14.37 5.36 -7.71
C GLU A 187 -15.70 5.06 -8.41
N GLN A 188 -16.82 4.98 -7.67
CA GLN A 188 -18.15 4.76 -8.28
C GLN A 188 -18.58 5.90 -9.21
N PHE A 189 -18.18 7.13 -8.91
CA PHE A 189 -18.40 8.28 -9.79
C PHE A 189 -17.50 8.20 -11.03
N ALA A 190 -16.23 7.84 -10.84
CA ALA A 190 -15.25 7.71 -11.92
C ALA A 190 -15.66 6.64 -12.96
N GLU A 191 -16.24 5.52 -12.52
CA GLU A 191 -16.74 4.43 -13.39
C GLU A 191 -17.79 4.91 -14.41
N LYS A 192 -18.52 5.99 -14.09
CA LYS A 192 -19.58 6.57 -14.93
C LYS A 192 -19.16 7.85 -15.68
N GLY A 193 -17.90 8.27 -15.55
CA GLY A 193 -17.41 9.52 -16.13
C GLY A 193 -16.52 9.32 -17.36
N ASP A 194 -16.42 10.35 -18.19
CA ASP A 194 -15.52 10.37 -19.35
C ASP A 194 -14.16 11.02 -18.99
N SER A 195 -13.14 10.17 -18.85
CA SER A 195 -11.75 10.57 -18.58
C SER A 195 -11.06 11.33 -19.73
N LYS A 196 -11.72 11.51 -20.89
CA LYS A 196 -11.18 12.28 -22.03
C LYS A 196 -11.67 13.73 -22.05
N LYS A 197 -12.72 14.05 -21.28
CA LYS A 197 -13.35 15.38 -21.28
C LYS A 197 -12.44 16.45 -20.70
N PHE A 198 -11.64 16.09 -19.71
CA PHE A 198 -10.65 16.97 -19.09
C PHE A 198 -9.27 16.33 -19.08
N SER A 199 -8.25 17.12 -18.76
CA SER A 199 -6.87 16.65 -18.64
C SER A 199 -6.21 17.26 -17.42
N VAL A 200 -5.63 16.41 -16.58
CA VAL A 200 -4.73 16.82 -15.49
C VAL A 200 -3.33 16.26 -15.77
N PRO A 201 -2.26 16.97 -15.40
CA PRO A 201 -0.90 16.51 -15.64
C PRO A 201 -0.59 15.26 -14.81
N ILE A 202 0.12 14.31 -15.39
CA ILE A 202 0.71 13.20 -14.63
C ILE A 202 1.83 13.79 -13.74
N PRO A 203 1.81 13.55 -12.41
CA PRO A 203 2.80 14.07 -11.49
C PRO A 203 4.24 13.70 -11.87
N MET A 204 5.20 14.55 -11.45
CA MET A 204 6.64 14.29 -11.56
C MET A 204 7.19 14.08 -12.99
N THR A 205 6.43 14.39 -14.04
CA THR A 205 6.84 14.18 -15.45
C THR A 205 7.72 15.29 -16.02
N LYS A 206 7.65 16.52 -15.50
CA LYS A 206 8.37 17.70 -16.02
C LYS A 206 9.85 17.75 -15.62
N ASP A 207 10.18 17.26 -14.43
CA ASP A 207 11.54 17.25 -13.88
C ASP A 207 12.19 15.90 -14.20
N LYS A 208 13.29 15.89 -14.96
CA LYS A 208 13.95 14.66 -15.40
C LYS A 208 14.35 13.75 -14.23
N ARG A 209 14.87 14.32 -13.13
CA ARG A 209 15.28 13.53 -11.96
C ARG A 209 14.07 12.87 -11.31
N ARG A 210 12.98 13.62 -11.13
CA ARG A 210 11.74 13.08 -10.54
C ARG A 210 11.02 12.11 -11.47
N LYS A 211 11.14 12.27 -12.78
CA LYS A 211 10.61 11.35 -13.77
C LYS A 211 11.27 9.98 -13.64
N GLU A 212 12.59 9.96 -13.50
CA GLU A 212 13.40 8.74 -13.38
C GLU A 212 13.42 8.14 -11.95
N ALA A 213 12.98 8.91 -10.93
CA ALA A 213 12.81 8.41 -9.57
C ALA A 213 11.59 7.48 -9.45
N MET A 214 11.70 6.45 -8.61
CA MET A 214 10.61 5.50 -8.30
C MET A 214 9.64 6.04 -7.23
N ASP A 215 9.89 7.24 -6.70
CA ASP A 215 8.99 7.90 -5.76
C ASP A 215 7.71 8.41 -6.44
N LEU A 216 6.65 8.49 -5.64
CA LEU A 216 5.29 8.88 -6.02
C LEU A 216 4.94 10.25 -5.42
N SER A 217 3.95 10.92 -6.00
CA SER A 217 3.44 12.22 -5.53
C SER A 217 2.02 12.40 -6.04
N PHE A 218 1.08 12.72 -5.14
CA PHE A 218 -0.34 12.81 -5.47
C PHE A 218 -0.97 14.16 -5.06
N SER A 219 -0.34 14.93 -4.18
CA SER A 219 -0.91 16.19 -3.67
C SER A 219 -1.26 17.21 -4.77
N GLY A 220 -0.45 17.28 -5.82
CA GLY A 220 -0.64 18.20 -6.96
C GLY A 220 -1.86 17.88 -7.83
N LEU A 221 -2.44 16.67 -7.74
CA LEU A 221 -3.63 16.30 -8.49
C LEU A 221 -4.86 17.06 -8.01
N LYS A 222 -5.01 17.27 -6.69
CA LYS A 222 -6.08 18.12 -6.13
C LYS A 222 -6.02 19.54 -6.68
N THR A 223 -4.84 20.14 -6.67
CA THR A 223 -4.64 21.49 -7.20
C THR A 223 -4.99 21.55 -8.70
N SER A 224 -4.62 20.53 -9.46
CA SER A 224 -4.92 20.45 -10.90
C SER A 224 -6.42 20.32 -11.18
N VAL A 225 -7.14 19.48 -10.43
CA VAL A 225 -8.60 19.36 -10.53
C VAL A 225 -9.30 20.65 -10.12
N ASN A 226 -8.88 21.27 -9.02
CA ASN A 226 -9.43 22.56 -8.58
C ASN A 226 -9.21 23.67 -9.63
N ALA A 227 -8.04 23.69 -10.27
CA ALA A 227 -7.76 24.62 -11.35
C ALA A 227 -8.67 24.41 -12.57
N LEU A 228 -9.05 23.17 -12.91
CA LEU A 228 -10.02 22.89 -13.97
C LEU A 228 -11.40 23.44 -13.62
N ILE A 229 -11.86 23.23 -12.38
CA ILE A 229 -13.14 23.73 -11.88
C ILE A 229 -13.20 25.25 -12.02
N THR A 230 -12.18 25.96 -11.51
CA THR A 230 -12.13 27.43 -11.58
C THR A 230 -11.99 27.94 -13.01
N LYS A 231 -11.09 27.37 -13.81
CA LYS A 231 -10.81 27.84 -15.17
C LYS A 231 -12.00 27.71 -16.11
N HIS A 232 -12.75 26.62 -15.98
CA HIS A 232 -13.91 26.35 -16.84
C HIS A 232 -15.25 26.73 -16.20
N ASN A 233 -15.22 27.36 -15.01
CA ASN A 233 -16.40 27.71 -14.22
C ASN A 233 -17.40 26.54 -14.12
N LEU A 234 -16.87 25.35 -13.79
CA LEU A 234 -17.66 24.12 -13.77
C LEU A 234 -18.59 24.11 -12.56
N ASP A 235 -19.85 23.75 -12.79
CA ASP A 235 -20.80 23.51 -11.72
C ASP A 235 -20.51 22.16 -11.04
N ILE A 236 -19.98 22.22 -9.83
CA ILE A 236 -19.66 21.03 -9.03
C ILE A 236 -20.89 20.46 -8.32
N ASP A 237 -22.09 21.01 -8.51
CA ASP A 237 -23.33 20.39 -8.06
C ASP A 237 -23.94 19.49 -9.18
N ASP A 238 -23.50 19.62 -10.44
CA ASP A 238 -23.81 18.70 -11.54
C ASP A 238 -23.08 17.35 -11.38
N GLU A 239 -23.85 16.26 -11.29
CA GLU A 239 -23.30 14.91 -11.17
C GLU A 239 -22.44 14.46 -12.36
N ASN A 240 -22.77 14.85 -13.60
CA ASN A 240 -21.97 14.46 -14.76
C ASN A 240 -20.59 15.11 -14.71
N ILE A 241 -20.53 16.38 -14.30
CA ILE A 241 -19.26 17.08 -14.07
C ILE A 241 -18.45 16.39 -12.96
N LYS A 242 -19.09 16.00 -11.84
CA LYS A 242 -18.41 15.23 -10.78
C LYS A 242 -17.83 13.92 -11.31
N ARG A 243 -18.61 13.16 -12.09
CA ARG A 243 -18.19 11.88 -12.70
C ARG A 243 -16.99 12.08 -13.63
N ASP A 244 -17.05 13.06 -14.52
CA ASP A 244 -15.99 13.35 -15.49
C ASP A 244 -14.68 13.79 -14.80
N LEU A 245 -14.77 14.65 -13.77
CA LEU A 245 -13.62 15.08 -12.99
C LEU A 245 -13.03 13.93 -12.16
N ALA A 246 -13.87 13.09 -11.55
CA ALA A 246 -13.45 11.89 -10.84
C ALA A 246 -12.72 10.90 -11.75
N SER A 247 -13.27 10.64 -12.93
CA SER A 247 -12.68 9.77 -13.97
C SER A 247 -11.35 10.31 -14.49
N THR A 248 -11.27 11.63 -14.71
CA THR A 248 -10.03 12.32 -15.11
C THR A 248 -8.95 12.20 -14.04
N PHE A 249 -9.29 12.43 -12.77
CA PHE A 249 -8.36 12.27 -11.66
C PHE A 249 -7.85 10.82 -11.53
N GLN A 250 -8.78 9.85 -11.52
CA GLN A 250 -8.45 8.43 -11.36
C GLN A 250 -7.48 7.98 -12.45
N LYS A 251 -7.74 8.34 -13.71
CA LYS A 251 -6.85 8.03 -14.84
C LYS A 251 -5.43 8.57 -14.62
N ALA A 252 -5.28 9.81 -14.15
CA ALA A 252 -3.96 10.39 -13.91
C ALA A 252 -3.25 9.76 -12.70
N ALA A 253 -3.98 9.44 -11.64
CA ALA A 253 -3.43 8.75 -10.47
C ALA A 253 -2.92 7.34 -10.82
N ILE A 254 -3.67 6.60 -11.64
CA ILE A 254 -3.29 5.27 -12.10
C ILE A 254 -2.11 5.34 -13.07
N ALA A 255 -2.14 6.26 -14.04
CA ALA A 255 -1.02 6.46 -14.95
C ALA A 255 0.28 6.75 -14.18
N HIS A 256 0.22 7.60 -13.15
CA HIS A 256 1.37 7.87 -12.28
C HIS A 256 1.85 6.63 -11.53
N LEU A 257 0.91 5.85 -10.96
CA LEU A 257 1.25 4.61 -10.27
C LEU A 257 1.98 3.66 -11.23
N THR A 258 1.39 3.39 -12.39
CA THR A 258 1.93 2.50 -13.43
C THR A 258 3.31 2.96 -13.90
N ASP A 259 3.51 4.25 -14.19
CA ASP A 259 4.80 4.81 -14.59
C ASP A 259 5.90 4.46 -13.57
N LYS A 260 5.60 4.54 -12.27
CA LYS A 260 6.57 4.20 -11.20
C LYS A 260 6.76 2.71 -11.03
N LEU A 261 5.74 1.89 -11.29
CA LEU A 261 5.87 0.43 -11.28
C LEU A 261 6.77 -0.06 -12.42
N GLU A 262 6.65 0.53 -13.61
CA GLU A 262 7.51 0.21 -14.74
C GLU A 262 8.99 0.50 -14.45
N LEU A 263 9.28 1.61 -13.77
CA LEU A 263 10.64 1.93 -13.31
C LEU A 263 11.15 0.89 -12.31
N ALA A 264 10.31 0.47 -11.37
CA ALA A 264 10.66 -0.58 -10.40
C ALA A 264 10.96 -1.92 -11.10
N PHE A 265 10.15 -2.32 -12.09
CA PHE A 265 10.38 -3.55 -12.86
C PHE A 265 11.64 -3.47 -13.70
N LYS A 266 11.90 -2.32 -14.33
CA LYS A 266 13.14 -2.08 -15.06
C LYS A 266 14.35 -2.20 -14.13
N TRP A 267 14.30 -1.60 -12.95
CA TRP A 267 15.35 -1.71 -11.94
C TRP A 267 15.60 -3.15 -11.51
N CYS A 268 14.54 -3.94 -11.25
CA CYS A 268 14.67 -5.36 -10.92
C CYS A 268 15.33 -6.15 -12.06
N LYS A 269 14.93 -5.90 -13.30
CA LYS A 269 15.53 -6.52 -14.49
C LYS A 269 17.02 -6.19 -14.60
N GLU A 270 17.41 -4.93 -14.42
CA GLU A 270 18.81 -4.48 -14.44
C GLU A 270 19.64 -5.10 -13.31
N LYS A 271 19.03 -5.40 -12.17
CA LYS A 271 19.67 -6.07 -11.03
C LYS A 271 19.60 -7.60 -11.09
N ALA A 272 19.05 -8.16 -12.17
CA ALA A 272 18.81 -9.60 -12.31
C ALA A 272 18.02 -10.20 -11.13
N ILE A 273 17.08 -9.44 -10.58
CA ILE A 273 16.17 -9.88 -9.52
C ILE A 273 14.96 -10.54 -10.20
N PRO A 274 14.74 -11.85 -10.03
CA PRO A 274 13.59 -12.51 -10.63
C PRO A 274 12.29 -12.03 -9.97
N LEU A 275 11.37 -11.50 -10.78
CA LEU A 275 10.04 -11.12 -10.34
C LEU A 275 9.07 -12.28 -10.56
N THR A 276 8.61 -12.90 -9.48
CA THR A 276 7.64 -14.01 -9.52
C THR A 276 6.21 -13.56 -9.25
N ALA A 277 6.05 -12.48 -8.49
CA ALA A 277 4.75 -11.93 -8.12
C ALA A 277 4.80 -10.42 -7.94
N LEU A 278 3.65 -9.77 -8.19
CA LEU A 278 3.37 -8.40 -7.79
C LEU A 278 2.28 -8.43 -6.74
N VAL A 279 2.55 -7.86 -5.57
CA VAL A 279 1.57 -7.78 -4.48
C VAL A 279 1.16 -6.32 -4.29
N ALA A 280 -0.14 -6.05 -4.43
CA ALA A 280 -0.77 -4.79 -4.08
C ALA A 280 -1.55 -4.97 -2.77
N SER A 281 -1.40 -4.02 -1.84
CA SER A 281 -2.04 -4.02 -0.53
C SER A 281 -2.48 -2.60 -0.13
N GLY A 282 -3.29 -2.49 0.93
CA GLY A 282 -3.90 -1.24 1.38
C GLY A 282 -5.26 -0.98 0.74
N GLY A 283 -6.05 -0.07 1.31
CA GLY A 283 -7.46 0.15 0.92
C GLY A 283 -7.65 0.46 -0.57
N VAL A 284 -6.73 1.21 -1.17
CA VAL A 284 -6.77 1.56 -2.60
C VAL A 284 -6.48 0.38 -3.52
N ALA A 285 -5.88 -0.70 -3.03
CA ALA A 285 -5.72 -1.93 -3.81
C ALA A 285 -7.07 -2.61 -4.12
N SER A 286 -8.17 -2.23 -3.44
CA SER A 286 -9.52 -2.70 -3.79
C SER A 286 -10.07 -2.07 -5.06
N ASN A 287 -9.48 -0.95 -5.51
CA ASN A 287 -9.91 -0.21 -6.70
C ASN A 287 -9.81 -1.07 -7.96
N LYS A 288 -10.92 -1.22 -8.69
CA LYS A 288 -11.01 -2.09 -9.87
C LYS A 288 -9.96 -1.73 -10.92
N SER A 289 -9.77 -0.44 -11.17
CA SER A 289 -8.83 0.08 -12.17
C SER A 289 -7.34 -0.06 -11.76
N ILE A 290 -7.07 -0.46 -10.51
CA ILE A 290 -5.71 -0.84 -10.05
C ILE A 290 -5.52 -2.35 -10.11
N ARG A 291 -6.61 -3.14 -9.98
CA ARG A 291 -6.58 -4.60 -10.03
C ARG A 291 -6.52 -5.16 -11.44
N PHE A 292 -7.17 -4.47 -12.40
CA PHE A 292 -7.37 -4.89 -13.79
C PHE A 292 -7.08 -3.74 -14.74
#